data_AF-A0A5C1I522-F1
#
_entry.id   AF-A0A5C1I522-F1
#
_cell.length_a   1.000
_cell.length_b   1.000
_cell.length_c   1.000
_cell.angle_alpha   90.00
_cell.angle_beta   90.00
_cell.angle_gamma   90.00
#
_symmetry.space_group_name_H-M   'P 1'
#
loop_
_entity.id
_entity.type
_entity.pdbx_description
1 polymer ?
#
loop_
_entity_poly.entity_id
_entity_poly.type
_entity_poly.pdbx_seq_one_letter_code
_entity_poly.pdbx_strand_id
1 'polypeptide(L)'
;MTLKKKLMVHVFIWLIYISYELGFVAITSRIHITPAPLLIYYGLNISLFYFNAHVLLSFAFLKTRRRYLNSACLIILELAVYLAIKYVLDNLLTGYFTLRSGHLPVSHLYIYENLYRGASFTGLSIAYFSTRYLARFREKAYQEETGRLRAITRNLELENQIFSVENAYLQNQISPHLLFNSLSFIHSAVYKLSDAAGKGIMRLAELMRYSLVSANGTGTIPLPREIEQMENLIALCAMRFPRRILRPGP
;
A
#
# COMPACT_ATOMS: atom_id res chain seq x y z
N MET A 1 0.43 -18.75 -0.17
CA MET A 1 -0.26 -20.06 -0.14
C MET A 1 0.18 -20.89 -1.35
N THR A 2 0.82 -22.04 -1.14
CA THR A 2 1.38 -22.90 -2.19
C THR A 2 0.27 -23.47 -3.10
N LEU A 3 0.59 -23.72 -4.39
CA LEU A 3 -0.36 -24.21 -5.39
C LEU A 3 -1.09 -25.48 -4.92
N LYS A 4 -0.36 -26.40 -4.27
CA LYS A 4 -0.93 -27.62 -3.66
C LYS A 4 -2.02 -27.32 -2.63
N LYS A 5 -1.81 -26.36 -1.71
CA LYS A 5 -2.82 -26.01 -0.70
C LYS A 5 -4.10 -25.46 -1.33
N LYS A 6 -4.01 -24.68 -2.42
CA LYS A 6 -5.19 -24.17 -3.12
C LYS A 6 -5.98 -25.30 -3.79
N LEU A 7 -5.28 -26.21 -4.46
CA LEU A 7 -5.89 -27.38 -5.10
C LEU A 7 -6.62 -28.25 -4.07
N MET A 8 -6.00 -28.52 -2.91
CA MET A 8 -6.61 -29.29 -1.83
C MET A 8 -7.90 -28.67 -1.31
N VAL A 9 -7.94 -27.35 -1.13
CA VAL A 9 -9.16 -26.65 -0.69
C VAL A 9 -10.28 -26.79 -1.72
N HIS A 10 -9.97 -26.64 -3.01
CA HIS A 10 -10.97 -26.82 -4.07
C HIS A 10 -11.51 -28.25 -4.09
N VAL A 11 -10.65 -29.27 -4.03
CA VAL A 11 -11.07 -30.68 -3.98
C VAL A 11 -11.95 -30.95 -2.76
N PHE A 12 -11.59 -30.40 -1.60
CA PHE A 12 -12.36 -30.56 -0.37
C PHE A 12 -13.76 -29.94 -0.45
N ILE A 13 -13.87 -28.72 -1.02
CA ILE A 13 -15.17 -28.05 -1.24
C ILE A 13 -16.06 -28.88 -2.17
N TRP A 14 -15.49 -29.39 -3.28
CA TRP A 14 -16.23 -30.24 -4.20
C TRP A 14 -16.68 -31.55 -3.56
N LEU A 15 -15.86 -32.14 -2.69
CA LEU A 15 -16.20 -33.37 -1.98
C LEU A 15 -17.36 -33.16 -1.00
N ILE A 16 -17.36 -32.05 -0.24
CA ILE A 16 -18.49 -31.66 0.63
C ILE A 16 -19.76 -31.45 -0.20
N TYR A 17 -19.67 -30.74 -1.31
CA TYR A 17 -20.82 -30.45 -2.16
C TYR A 17 -21.40 -31.71 -2.81
N ILE A 18 -20.57 -32.58 -3.37
CA ILE A 18 -21.00 -33.86 -3.95
C ILE A 18 -21.67 -34.73 -2.88
N SER A 19 -21.15 -34.72 -1.65
CA SER A 19 -21.74 -35.46 -0.52
C SER A 19 -23.12 -34.92 -0.14
N TYR A 20 -23.28 -33.58 -0.12
CA TYR A 20 -24.56 -32.92 0.13
C TYR A 20 -25.62 -33.27 -0.93
N GLU A 21 -25.26 -33.16 -2.21
CA GLU A 21 -26.17 -33.46 -3.32
C GLU A 21 -26.52 -34.95 -3.39
N LEU A 22 -25.58 -35.85 -3.13
CA LEU A 22 -25.85 -37.28 -3.01
C LEU A 22 -26.85 -37.59 -1.90
N GLY A 23 -26.71 -36.93 -0.74
CA GLY A 23 -27.66 -37.05 0.36
C GLY A 23 -29.05 -36.54 -0.03
N PHE A 24 -29.13 -35.41 -0.72
CA PHE A 24 -30.39 -34.84 -1.18
C PHE A 24 -31.10 -35.77 -2.19
N VAL A 25 -30.37 -36.27 -3.19
CA VAL A 25 -30.89 -37.20 -4.21
C VAL A 25 -31.33 -38.52 -3.58
N ALA A 26 -30.57 -39.05 -2.61
CA ALA A 26 -30.93 -40.28 -1.91
C ALA A 26 -32.24 -40.17 -1.10
N ILE A 27 -32.55 -38.97 -0.58
CA ILE A 27 -33.79 -38.72 0.17
C ILE A 27 -34.99 -38.53 -0.77
N THR A 28 -34.79 -37.84 -1.89
CA THR A 28 -35.88 -37.51 -2.85
C THR A 28 -36.17 -38.63 -3.85
N SER A 29 -35.15 -39.39 -4.25
CA SER A 29 -35.25 -40.40 -5.30
C SER A 29 -35.12 -41.79 -4.68
N ARG A 30 -36.23 -42.54 -4.59
CA ARG A 30 -36.22 -43.97 -4.21
C ARG A 30 -35.69 -44.90 -5.32
N ILE A 31 -34.79 -44.41 -6.17
CA ILE A 31 -34.24 -45.12 -7.34
C ILE A 31 -32.78 -45.45 -7.05
N HIS A 32 -32.33 -46.65 -7.42
CA HIS A 32 -30.93 -47.05 -7.31
C HIS A 32 -30.04 -46.14 -8.18
N ILE A 33 -29.24 -45.32 -7.51
CA ILE A 33 -28.29 -44.39 -8.13
C ILE A 33 -27.11 -45.22 -8.65
N THR A 34 -26.95 -45.29 -9.97
CA THR A 34 -25.72 -45.81 -10.56
C THR A 34 -24.61 -44.75 -10.42
N PRO A 35 -23.41 -45.11 -9.90
CA PRO A 35 -22.36 -44.14 -9.63
C PRO A 35 -21.65 -43.62 -10.89
N ALA A 36 -21.73 -44.33 -12.02
CA ALA A 36 -21.01 -43.95 -13.25
C ALA A 36 -21.55 -42.68 -13.93
N PRO A 37 -22.87 -42.49 -14.14
CA PRO A 37 -23.43 -41.23 -14.66
C PRO A 37 -23.10 -40.02 -13.79
N LEU A 38 -23.05 -40.23 -12.47
CA LEU A 38 -22.84 -39.18 -11.47
C LEU A 38 -21.52 -38.41 -11.68
N LEU A 39 -20.43 -39.14 -11.95
CA LEU A 39 -19.11 -38.54 -12.20
C LEU A 39 -19.12 -37.65 -13.45
N ILE A 40 -19.88 -38.03 -14.48
CA ILE A 40 -19.99 -37.28 -15.73
C ILE A 40 -20.77 -35.98 -15.50
N TYR A 41 -21.88 -36.03 -14.76
CA TYR A 41 -22.66 -34.84 -14.42
C TYR A 41 -21.87 -33.85 -13.55
N TYR A 42 -21.16 -34.32 -12.52
CA TYR A 42 -20.32 -33.43 -11.71
C TYR A 42 -19.11 -32.90 -12.47
N GLY A 43 -18.51 -33.70 -13.35
CA GLY A 43 -17.44 -33.25 -14.24
C GLY A 43 -17.88 -32.09 -15.13
N LEU A 44 -19.08 -32.19 -15.71
CA LEU A 44 -19.69 -31.11 -16.49
C LEU A 44 -19.90 -29.85 -15.65
N ASN A 45 -20.48 -29.98 -14.45
CA ASN A 45 -20.74 -28.85 -13.55
C ASN A 45 -19.46 -28.16 -13.07
N ILE A 46 -18.43 -28.94 -12.72
CA ILE A 46 -17.11 -28.43 -12.31
C ILE A 46 -16.46 -27.67 -13.47
N SER A 47 -16.52 -28.24 -14.69
CA SER A 47 -15.97 -27.60 -15.89
C SER A 47 -16.68 -26.27 -16.19
N LEU A 48 -18.01 -26.26 -16.12
CA LEU A 48 -18.82 -25.06 -16.30
C LEU A 48 -18.46 -23.99 -15.25
N PHE A 49 -18.33 -24.37 -13.98
CA PHE A 49 -17.94 -23.45 -12.91
C PHE A 49 -16.58 -22.77 -13.20
N TYR A 50 -15.56 -23.54 -13.56
CA TYR A 50 -14.24 -22.96 -13.84
C TYR A 50 -14.22 -22.15 -15.13
N PHE A 51 -14.93 -22.58 -16.16
CA PHE A 51 -15.08 -21.82 -17.40
C PHE A 51 -15.77 -20.47 -17.15
N ASN A 52 -16.87 -20.48 -16.40
CA ASN A 52 -17.58 -19.28 -15.99
C ASN A 52 -16.70 -18.32 -15.18
N ALA A 53 -16.07 -18.83 -14.12
CA ALA A 53 -15.28 -18.03 -13.19
C ALA A 53 -14.04 -17.40 -13.84
N HIS A 54 -13.35 -18.15 -14.71
CA HIS A 54 -12.06 -17.73 -15.26
C HIS A 54 -12.14 -17.07 -16.63
N VAL A 55 -13.07 -17.48 -17.49
CA VAL A 55 -13.18 -16.98 -18.86
C VAL A 55 -14.32 -15.97 -18.98
N LEU A 56 -15.54 -16.40 -18.65
CA LEU A 56 -16.75 -15.60 -18.88
C LEU A 56 -16.76 -14.33 -18.03
N LEU A 57 -16.58 -14.46 -16.71
CA LEU A 57 -16.59 -13.31 -15.80
C LEU A 57 -15.36 -12.41 -15.96
N SER A 58 -14.18 -12.99 -16.24
CA SER A 58 -12.99 -12.19 -16.47
C SER A 58 -13.12 -11.32 -17.73
N PHE A 59 -13.68 -11.89 -18.82
CA PHE A 59 -13.94 -11.16 -20.05
C PHE A 59 -15.02 -10.08 -19.86
N ALA A 60 -16.12 -10.41 -19.18
CA ALA A 60 -17.25 -9.51 -19.00
C ALA A 60 -16.91 -8.29 -18.12
N PHE A 61 -16.20 -8.51 -16.99
CA PHE A 61 -15.93 -7.43 -16.03
C PHE A 61 -14.67 -6.60 -16.36
N LEU A 62 -13.61 -7.21 -16.90
CA LEU A 62 -12.32 -6.52 -17.04
C LEU A 62 -12.11 -5.85 -18.41
N LYS A 63 -12.74 -6.37 -19.49
CA LYS A 63 -12.36 -5.98 -20.86
C LYS A 63 -13.37 -5.06 -21.57
N THR A 64 -14.60 -4.94 -21.08
CA THR A 64 -15.69 -4.33 -21.86
C THR A 64 -16.21 -3.01 -21.28
N ARG A 65 -16.62 -2.08 -22.16
CA ARG A 65 -17.15 -0.74 -21.82
C ARG A 65 -18.62 -0.76 -21.35
N ARG A 66 -19.45 -1.69 -21.85
CA ARG A 66 -20.83 -1.97 -21.39
C ARG A 66 -20.89 -3.26 -20.56
N ARG A 67 -20.34 -3.19 -19.34
CA ARG A 67 -20.03 -4.35 -18.49
C ARG A 67 -21.26 -5.21 -18.14
N TYR A 68 -22.36 -4.57 -17.75
CA TYR A 68 -23.55 -5.26 -17.21
C TYR A 68 -24.44 -5.94 -18.26
N LEU A 69 -24.61 -5.33 -19.43
CA LEU A 69 -25.44 -5.91 -20.50
C LEU A 69 -24.74 -7.12 -21.13
N ASN A 70 -23.45 -7.00 -21.42
CA ASN A 70 -22.70 -8.11 -22.01
C ASN A 70 -22.55 -9.28 -21.04
N SER A 71 -22.38 -9.02 -19.72
CA SER A 71 -22.40 -10.10 -18.72
C SER A 71 -23.74 -10.81 -18.66
N ALA A 72 -24.86 -10.08 -18.71
CA ALA A 72 -26.19 -10.67 -18.64
C ALA A 72 -26.46 -11.57 -19.87
N CYS A 73 -26.14 -11.09 -21.08
CA CYS A 73 -26.28 -11.89 -22.30
C CYS A 73 -25.39 -13.16 -22.28
N LEU A 74 -24.15 -13.04 -21.81
CA LEU A 74 -23.23 -14.17 -21.73
C LEU A 74 -23.67 -15.22 -20.71
N ILE A 75 -24.22 -14.80 -19.55
CA ILE A 75 -24.77 -15.72 -18.54
C ILE A 75 -26.02 -16.44 -19.07
N ILE A 76 -26.91 -15.74 -19.77
CA ILE A 76 -28.10 -16.36 -20.39
C ILE A 76 -27.68 -17.37 -21.45
N LEU A 77 -26.71 -17.02 -22.30
CA LEU A 77 -26.18 -17.92 -23.33
C LEU A 77 -25.53 -19.16 -22.71
N GLU A 78 -24.74 -19.00 -21.67
CA GLU A 78 -24.13 -20.11 -20.94
C GLU A 78 -25.19 -21.05 -20.35
N LEU A 79 -26.23 -20.51 -19.70
CA LEU A 79 -27.31 -21.31 -19.12
C LEU A 79 -28.05 -22.11 -20.20
N ALA A 80 -28.28 -21.51 -21.37
CA ALA A 80 -28.88 -22.20 -22.52
C ALA A 80 -27.98 -23.33 -23.04
N VAL A 81 -26.67 -23.09 -23.17
CA VAL A 81 -25.68 -24.10 -23.58
C VAL A 81 -25.60 -25.25 -22.56
N TYR A 82 -25.61 -24.94 -21.26
CA TYR A 82 -25.64 -25.94 -20.19
C TYR A 82 -26.87 -26.84 -20.30
N LEU A 83 -28.06 -26.25 -20.45
CA LEU A 83 -29.31 -27.01 -20.60
C LEU A 83 -29.29 -27.90 -21.85
N ALA A 84 -28.76 -27.40 -22.98
CA ALA A 84 -28.62 -28.17 -24.20
C ALA A 84 -27.67 -29.36 -24.05
N ILE A 85 -26.47 -29.15 -23.49
CA ILE A 85 -25.49 -30.23 -23.24
C ILE A 85 -26.08 -31.26 -22.28
N LYS A 86 -26.74 -30.80 -21.21
CA LYS A 86 -27.33 -31.68 -20.20
C LYS A 86 -28.49 -32.50 -20.76
N TYR A 87 -29.33 -31.93 -21.62
CA TYR A 87 -30.39 -32.65 -22.33
C TYR A 87 -29.85 -33.73 -23.27
N VAL A 88 -28.78 -33.44 -24.02
CA VAL A 88 -28.10 -34.44 -24.86
C VAL A 88 -27.51 -35.55 -24.00
N LEU A 89 -26.84 -35.18 -22.90
CA LEU A 89 -26.21 -36.13 -21.99
C LEU A 89 -27.24 -37.05 -21.32
N ASP A 90 -28.39 -36.51 -20.90
CA ASP A 90 -29.48 -37.29 -20.32
C ASP A 90 -30.07 -38.30 -21.30
N ASN A 91 -30.27 -37.92 -22.57
CA ASN A 91 -30.75 -38.86 -23.59
C ASN A 91 -29.72 -39.97 -23.87
N LEU A 92 -28.43 -39.64 -23.92
CA LEU A 92 -27.36 -40.62 -24.15
C LEU A 92 -27.20 -41.59 -22.97
N LEU A 93 -27.14 -41.07 -21.74
CA LEU A 93 -26.91 -41.88 -20.54
C LEU A 93 -28.14 -42.71 -20.15
N THR A 94 -29.36 -42.17 -20.32
CA THR A 94 -30.60 -42.93 -20.04
C THR A 94 -30.76 -44.11 -21.00
N GLY A 95 -30.45 -43.91 -22.29
CA GLY A 95 -30.46 -44.97 -23.29
C GLY A 95 -29.43 -46.06 -23.04
N TYR A 96 -28.28 -45.73 -22.46
CA TYR A 96 -27.19 -46.69 -22.19
C TYR A 96 -27.35 -47.44 -20.87
N PHE A 97 -27.76 -46.76 -19.78
CA PHE A 97 -27.72 -47.33 -18.43
C PHE A 97 -29.06 -47.88 -17.92
N THR A 98 -30.20 -47.42 -18.42
CA THR A 98 -31.51 -47.83 -17.87
C THR A 98 -32.32 -48.77 -18.76
N LEU A 99 -31.80 -49.14 -19.95
CA LEU A 99 -32.51 -49.96 -20.97
C LEU A 99 -33.91 -49.39 -21.31
N ARG A 100 -34.16 -48.12 -20.96
CA ARG A 100 -35.42 -47.42 -21.14
C ARG A 100 -35.29 -46.62 -22.44
N SER A 101 -35.73 -47.23 -23.54
CA SER A 101 -35.72 -46.64 -24.89
C SER A 101 -36.84 -45.62 -25.06
N GLY A 102 -36.84 -44.56 -24.25
CA GLY A 102 -37.78 -43.47 -24.36
C GLY A 102 -37.10 -42.15 -24.06
N HIS A 103 -37.39 -41.12 -24.86
CA HIS A 103 -37.00 -39.75 -24.54
C HIS A 103 -37.54 -39.39 -23.16
N LEU A 104 -36.68 -38.87 -22.28
CA LEU A 104 -37.17 -38.28 -21.05
C LEU A 104 -38.09 -37.11 -21.43
N PRO A 105 -39.37 -37.13 -21.04
CA PRO A 105 -40.26 -36.02 -21.35
C PRO A 105 -39.70 -34.78 -20.67
N VAL A 106 -39.57 -33.69 -21.43
CA VAL A 106 -39.17 -32.39 -20.90
C VAL A 106 -40.33 -31.87 -20.04
N SER A 107 -40.39 -32.34 -18.80
CA SER A 107 -41.39 -31.90 -17.83
C SER A 107 -40.99 -30.55 -17.25
N HIS A 108 -41.97 -29.79 -16.77
CA HIS A 108 -41.69 -28.53 -16.08
C HIS A 108 -40.80 -28.73 -14.85
N LEU A 109 -40.96 -29.86 -14.15
CA LEU A 109 -40.11 -30.23 -13.01
C LEU A 109 -38.66 -30.45 -13.44
N TYR A 110 -38.44 -31.13 -14.57
CA TYR A 110 -37.11 -31.33 -15.14
C TYR A 110 -36.44 -29.99 -15.49
N ILE A 111 -37.15 -29.07 -16.15
CA ILE A 111 -36.58 -27.75 -16.46
C ILE A 111 -36.24 -27.01 -15.18
N TYR A 112 -37.14 -27.01 -14.19
CA TYR A 112 -36.94 -26.31 -12.92
C TYR A 112 -35.72 -26.82 -12.15
N GLU A 113 -35.57 -28.13 -11.99
CA GLU A 113 -34.43 -28.72 -11.27
C GLU A 113 -33.08 -28.36 -11.91
N ASN A 114 -33.03 -28.33 -13.24
CA ASN A 114 -31.80 -28.02 -13.98
C ASN A 114 -31.51 -26.52 -14.01
N LEU A 115 -32.54 -25.69 -14.08
CA LEU A 115 -32.41 -24.24 -13.98
C LEU A 115 -31.94 -23.84 -12.59
N TYR A 116 -32.50 -24.45 -11.54
CA TYR A 116 -32.07 -24.22 -10.15
C TYR A 116 -30.60 -24.60 -9.97
N ARG A 117 -30.20 -25.81 -10.39
CA ARG A 117 -28.80 -26.25 -10.32
C ARG A 117 -27.85 -25.33 -11.10
N GLY A 118 -28.20 -24.98 -12.34
CA GLY A 118 -27.41 -24.06 -13.15
C GLY A 118 -27.24 -22.69 -12.48
N ALA A 119 -28.33 -22.11 -12.00
CA ALA A 119 -28.31 -20.83 -11.29
C ALA A 119 -27.47 -20.88 -10.01
N SER A 120 -27.54 -21.98 -9.24
CA SER A 120 -26.70 -22.17 -8.06
C SER A 120 -25.20 -22.19 -8.42
N PHE A 121 -24.80 -22.88 -9.48
CA PHE A 121 -23.39 -22.92 -9.93
C PHE A 121 -22.90 -21.57 -10.43
N THR A 122 -23.70 -20.87 -11.24
CA THR A 122 -23.35 -19.53 -11.70
C THR A 122 -23.24 -18.56 -10.51
N GLY A 123 -24.15 -18.67 -9.53
CA GLY A 123 -24.10 -17.87 -8.30
C GLY A 123 -22.82 -18.10 -7.48
N LEU A 124 -22.44 -19.37 -7.27
CA LEU A 124 -21.18 -19.71 -6.59
C LEU A 124 -19.95 -19.22 -7.35
N SER A 125 -19.98 -19.29 -8.68
CA SER A 125 -18.90 -18.79 -9.55
C SER A 125 -18.76 -17.27 -9.44
N ILE A 126 -19.87 -16.53 -9.46
CA ILE A 126 -19.90 -15.08 -9.26
C ILE A 126 -19.31 -14.72 -7.88
N ALA A 127 -19.72 -15.43 -6.82
CA ALA A 127 -19.22 -15.20 -5.47
C ALA A 127 -17.70 -15.48 -5.34
N TYR A 128 -17.21 -16.56 -5.97
CA TYR A 128 -15.79 -16.87 -6.01
C TYR A 128 -15.00 -15.79 -6.77
N PHE A 129 -15.49 -15.40 -7.94
CA PHE A 129 -14.85 -14.35 -8.75
C PHE A 129 -14.86 -13.01 -8.02
N SER A 130 -15.97 -12.61 -7.41
CA SER A 130 -16.11 -11.32 -6.71
C SER A 130 -15.13 -11.22 -5.54
N THR A 131 -14.97 -12.31 -4.78
CA THR A 131 -13.99 -12.38 -3.68
C THR A 131 -12.56 -12.20 -4.21
N ARG A 132 -12.21 -12.89 -5.30
CA ARG A 132 -10.89 -12.78 -5.95
C ARG A 132 -10.66 -11.40 -6.56
N TYR A 133 -11.68 -10.80 -7.15
CA TYR A 133 -11.64 -9.46 -7.71
C TYR A 133 -11.42 -8.42 -6.62
N LEU A 134 -12.19 -8.49 -5.52
CA LEU A 134 -12.05 -7.57 -4.40
C LEU A 134 -10.67 -7.68 -3.75
N ALA A 135 -10.13 -8.89 -3.58
CA ALA A 135 -8.77 -9.07 -3.07
C ALA A 135 -7.71 -8.40 -3.95
N ARG A 136 -7.81 -8.53 -5.28
CA ARG A 136 -6.91 -7.85 -6.23
C ARG A 136 -7.08 -6.34 -6.20
N PHE A 137 -8.31 -5.87 -6.07
CA PHE A 137 -8.59 -4.43 -5.97
C PHE A 137 -7.98 -3.83 -4.70
N ARG A 138 -8.13 -4.50 -3.56
CA ARG A 138 -7.51 -4.09 -2.28
C ARG A 138 -6.00 -4.06 -2.35
N GLU A 139 -5.38 -5.08 -2.95
CA GLU A 139 -3.93 -5.14 -3.14
C GLU A 139 -3.44 -3.96 -3.97
N LYS A 140 -4.11 -3.65 -5.08
CA LYS A 140 -3.75 -2.51 -5.94
C LYS A 140 -3.89 -1.17 -5.21
N ALA A 141 -4.99 -0.97 -4.47
CA ALA A 141 -5.20 0.24 -3.68
C ALA A 141 -4.12 0.42 -2.61
N TYR A 142 -3.73 -0.67 -1.94
CA TYR A 142 -2.67 -0.66 -0.93
C TYR A 142 -1.30 -0.32 -1.55
N GLN A 143 -1.00 -0.81 -2.75
CA GLN A 143 0.24 -0.47 -3.46
C GLN A 143 0.30 1.01 -3.87
N GLU A 144 -0.82 1.59 -4.31
CA GLU A 144 -0.90 3.02 -4.63
C GLU A 144 -0.72 3.89 -3.38
N GLU A 145 -1.36 3.51 -2.27
CA GLU A 145 -1.23 4.22 -0.99
C GLU A 145 0.20 4.18 -0.43
N THR A 146 0.81 2.99 -0.40
CA THR A 146 2.21 2.84 0.05
C THR A 146 3.20 3.57 -0.87
N GLY A 147 2.95 3.59 -2.18
CA GLY A 147 3.71 4.38 -3.14
C GLY A 147 3.61 5.89 -2.85
N ARG A 148 2.40 6.38 -2.55
CA ARG A 148 2.16 7.79 -2.18
C ARG A 148 2.87 8.17 -0.88
N LEU A 149 2.77 7.34 0.15
CA LEU A 149 3.43 7.59 1.44
C LEU A 149 4.96 7.66 1.28
N ARG A 150 5.56 6.74 0.52
CA ARG A 150 7.01 6.77 0.21
C ARG A 150 7.42 8.04 -0.53
N ALA A 151 6.61 8.50 -1.49
CA ALA A 151 6.87 9.75 -2.20
C ALA A 151 6.83 10.97 -1.26
N ILE A 152 5.86 11.01 -0.34
CA ILE A 152 5.77 12.07 0.68
C ILE A 152 7.00 12.06 1.60
N THR A 153 7.36 10.89 2.15
CA THR A 153 8.55 10.77 3.01
C THR A 153 9.82 11.20 2.29
N ARG A 154 9.99 10.80 1.03
CA ARG A 154 11.14 11.22 0.22
C ARG A 154 11.17 12.74 -0.02
N ASN A 155 10.02 13.36 -0.29
CA ASN A 155 9.95 14.81 -0.45
C ASN A 155 10.31 15.55 0.84
N LEU A 156 9.80 15.09 2.00
CA LEU A 156 10.16 15.66 3.30
C LEU A 156 11.65 15.50 3.61
N GLU A 157 12.26 14.38 3.23
CA GLU A 157 13.70 14.17 3.40
C GLU A 157 14.52 15.11 2.52
N LEU A 158 14.13 15.30 1.25
CA LEU A 158 14.76 16.25 0.34
C LEU A 158 14.60 17.70 0.83
N GLU A 159 13.43 18.06 1.35
CA GLU A 159 13.18 19.39 1.91
C GLU A 159 14.06 19.66 3.14
N ASN A 160 14.21 18.67 4.03
CA ASN A 160 15.15 18.77 5.15
C ASN A 160 16.61 18.88 4.68
N GLN A 161 17.00 18.13 3.65
CA GLN A 161 18.35 18.26 3.07
C GLN A 161 18.57 19.67 2.50
N ILE A 162 17.59 20.22 1.77
CA ILE A 162 17.65 21.60 1.25
C ILE A 162 17.80 22.59 2.40
N PHE A 163 16.98 22.49 3.44
CA PHE A 163 17.09 23.37 4.61
C PHE A 163 18.47 23.27 5.29
N SER A 164 19.04 22.07 5.39
CA SER A 164 20.38 21.87 5.96
C SER A 164 21.47 22.54 5.11
N VAL A 165 21.36 22.44 3.78
CA VAL A 165 22.29 23.07 2.82
C VAL A 165 22.15 24.58 2.85
N GLU A 166 20.91 25.10 2.89
CA GLU A 166 20.65 26.54 2.97
C GLU A 166 21.21 27.12 4.27
N ASN A 167 21.00 26.44 5.40
CA ASN A 167 21.57 26.85 6.69
C ASN A 167 23.11 26.87 6.64
N ALA A 168 23.75 25.80 6.13
CA ALA A 168 25.19 25.75 5.97
C ALA A 168 25.71 26.85 5.01
N TYR A 169 24.98 27.16 3.95
CA TYR A 169 25.31 28.24 3.03
C TYR A 169 25.22 29.61 3.71
N LEU A 170 24.15 29.88 4.47
CA LEU A 170 23.99 31.11 5.24
C LEU A 170 25.09 31.28 6.29
N GLN A 171 25.47 30.20 6.98
CA GLN A 171 26.60 30.20 7.92
C GLN A 171 27.93 30.53 7.21
N ASN A 172 28.16 29.98 6.02
CA ASN A 172 29.37 30.23 5.24
C ASN A 172 29.45 31.64 4.63
N GLN A 173 28.33 32.33 4.42
CA GLN A 173 28.35 33.71 3.90
C GLN A 173 29.05 34.69 4.86
N ILE A 174 29.09 34.40 6.15
CA ILE A 174 29.96 35.14 7.08
C ILE A 174 31.34 34.49 7.02
N SER A 175 32.22 34.94 6.11
CA SER A 175 33.62 34.48 6.09
C SER A 175 34.29 34.88 7.40
N PRO A 176 34.58 33.92 8.32
CA PRO A 176 35.17 34.26 9.61
C PRO A 176 36.54 34.92 9.39
N HIS A 177 37.27 34.42 8.40
CA HIS A 177 38.56 34.95 7.99
C HIS A 177 38.47 36.41 7.50
N LEU A 178 37.50 36.77 6.66
CA LEU A 178 37.33 38.15 6.22
C LEU A 178 37.00 39.08 7.41
N LEU A 179 36.15 38.61 8.32
CA LEU A 179 35.76 39.36 9.49
C LEU A 179 36.93 39.57 10.46
N PHE A 180 37.73 38.52 10.74
CA PHE A 180 38.95 38.65 11.54
C PHE A 180 40.00 39.50 10.85
N ASN A 181 40.20 39.36 9.54
CA ASN A 181 41.15 40.19 8.81
C ASN A 181 40.77 41.67 8.87
N SER A 182 39.48 41.97 8.74
CA SER A 182 38.97 43.34 8.86
C SER A 182 39.19 43.88 10.27
N LEU A 183 38.87 43.11 11.32
CA LEU A 183 39.07 43.52 12.71
C LEU A 183 40.55 43.65 13.09
N SER A 184 41.41 42.74 12.64
CA SER A 184 42.86 42.81 12.86
C SER A 184 43.49 43.99 12.11
N PHE A 185 43.03 44.29 10.90
CA PHE A 185 43.45 45.48 10.16
C PHE A 185 43.05 46.76 10.92
N ILE A 186 41.77 46.89 11.31
CA ILE A 186 41.28 48.05 12.07
C ILE A 186 42.02 48.16 13.42
N HIS A 187 42.26 47.04 14.11
CA HIS A 187 43.06 46.99 15.32
C HIS A 187 44.46 47.57 15.08
N SER A 188 45.17 47.11 14.04
CA SER A 188 46.52 47.59 13.73
C SER A 188 46.56 49.09 13.40
N ALA A 189 45.52 49.60 12.74
CA ALA A 189 45.38 51.00 12.39
C ALA A 189 45.09 51.88 13.62
N VAL A 190 44.26 51.40 14.55
CA VAL A 190 43.78 52.18 15.70
C VAL A 190 44.64 52.01 16.95
N TYR A 191 45.34 50.88 17.11
CA TYR A 191 46.10 50.56 18.33
C TYR A 191 47.17 51.60 18.65
N LYS A 192 47.85 52.14 17.63
CA LYS A 192 48.86 53.19 17.80
C LYS A 192 48.26 54.57 18.16
N LEU A 193 46.97 54.77 17.90
CA LEU A 193 46.25 56.01 18.17
C LEU A 193 45.53 55.97 19.53
N SER A 194 45.03 54.80 19.93
CA SER A 194 44.36 54.58 21.20
C SER A 194 44.46 53.12 21.63
N ASP A 195 45.23 52.88 22.69
CA ASP A 195 45.36 51.55 23.31
C ASP A 195 44.00 51.03 23.81
N ALA A 196 43.14 51.91 24.32
CA ALA A 196 41.79 51.56 24.76
C ALA A 196 40.89 51.10 23.59
N ALA A 197 40.93 51.79 22.46
CA ALA A 197 40.14 51.41 21.28
C ALA A 197 40.67 50.13 20.62
N GLY A 198 41.99 49.95 20.56
CA GLY A 198 42.62 48.70 20.11
C GLY A 198 42.18 47.51 20.97
N LYS A 199 42.27 47.62 22.30
CA LYS A 199 41.80 46.58 23.23
C LYS A 199 40.31 46.25 23.05
N GLY A 200 39.47 47.25 22.77
CA GLY A 200 38.05 47.04 22.45
C GLY A 200 37.83 46.24 21.15
N ILE A 201 38.56 46.56 20.08
CA ILE A 201 38.48 45.83 18.80
C ILE A 201 38.96 44.38 18.96
N MET A 202 40.03 44.14 19.73
CA MET A 202 40.53 42.80 19.99
C MET A 202 39.50 41.94 20.74
N ARG A 203 38.90 42.47 21.81
CA ARG A 203 37.85 41.75 22.55
C ARG A 203 36.61 41.51 21.70
N LEU A 204 36.23 42.45 20.83
CA LEU A 204 35.16 42.23 19.86
C LEU A 204 35.49 41.11 18.87
N ALA A 205 36.74 41.02 18.41
CA ALA A 205 37.18 39.94 17.53
C ALA A 205 37.14 38.57 18.21
N GLU A 206 37.53 38.49 19.49
CA GLU A 206 37.39 37.27 20.29
C GLU A 206 35.92 36.88 20.51
N LEU A 207 35.04 37.86 20.76
CA LEU A 207 33.58 37.70 20.84
C LEU A 207 32.98 37.09 19.58
N MET A 208 33.32 37.66 18.42
CA MET A 208 32.87 37.15 17.12
C MET A 208 33.46 35.76 16.82
N ARG A 209 34.72 35.51 17.17
CA ARG A 209 35.37 34.20 16.96
C ARG A 209 34.69 33.08 17.71
N TYR A 210 34.40 33.30 18.98
CA TYR A 210 33.67 32.34 19.77
C TYR A 210 32.29 32.05 19.20
N SER A 211 31.52 33.09 18.83
CA SER A 211 30.16 32.93 18.29
C SER A 211 30.12 32.15 16.96
N LEU A 212 31.15 32.30 16.12
CA LEU A 212 31.23 31.60 14.83
C LEU A 212 31.76 30.17 14.98
N VAL A 213 32.69 29.93 15.91
CA VAL A 213 33.25 28.60 16.17
C VAL A 213 32.27 27.72 16.96
N SER A 214 31.51 28.31 17.89
CA SER A 214 30.48 27.59 18.65
C SER A 214 29.31 27.14 17.77
N ALA A 215 28.95 27.92 16.76
CA ALA A 215 27.89 27.59 15.80
C ALA A 215 28.23 26.37 14.91
N ASN A 216 29.52 26.09 14.70
CA ASN A 216 30.01 25.01 13.83
C ASN A 216 30.43 23.73 14.60
N GLY A 217 30.31 23.70 15.93
CA GLY A 217 30.82 22.62 16.80
C GLY A 217 29.76 21.64 17.31
N THR A 218 30.19 20.62 18.06
CA THR A 218 29.44 19.44 18.59
C THR A 218 28.31 19.73 19.60
N GLY A 219 27.71 20.93 19.55
CA GLY A 219 26.59 21.34 20.42
C GLY A 219 26.93 21.49 21.91
N THR A 220 28.21 21.37 22.29
CA THR A 220 28.68 21.46 23.68
C THR A 220 30.01 22.21 23.74
N ILE A 221 30.16 23.09 24.73
CA ILE A 221 31.34 23.96 24.92
C ILE A 221 31.84 23.81 26.36
N PRO A 222 33.16 23.77 26.61
CA PRO A 222 33.69 23.73 27.97
C PRO A 222 33.30 24.98 28.77
N LEU A 223 32.77 24.79 29.99
CA LEU A 223 32.38 25.86 30.91
C LEU A 223 33.47 26.93 31.12
N PRO A 224 34.78 26.61 31.21
CA PRO A 224 35.82 27.64 31.35
C PRO A 224 35.87 28.63 30.17
N ARG A 225 35.57 28.17 28.95
CA ARG A 225 35.51 29.05 27.77
C ARG A 225 34.29 29.96 27.77
N GLU A 226 33.16 29.48 28.29
CA GLU A 226 31.96 30.32 28.45
C GLU A 226 32.23 31.45 29.45
N ILE A 227 32.89 31.14 30.56
CA ILE A 227 33.27 32.12 31.59
C ILE A 227 34.23 33.17 31.02
N GLU A 228 35.31 32.74 30.37
CA GLU A 228 36.27 33.64 29.68
C GLU A 228 35.54 34.60 28.72
N GLN A 229 34.51 34.09 28.04
CA GLN A 229 33.77 34.90 27.10
C GLN A 229 32.77 35.87 27.72
N MET A 230 32.14 35.49 28.83
CA MET A 230 31.36 36.42 29.64
C MET A 230 32.24 37.55 30.17
N GLU A 231 33.46 37.26 30.62
CA GLU A 231 34.42 38.27 31.08
C GLU A 231 34.81 39.23 29.95
N ASN A 232 35.04 38.71 28.74
CA ASN A 232 35.31 39.52 27.56
C ASN A 232 34.13 40.45 27.19
N LEU A 233 32.90 39.93 27.27
CA LEU A 233 31.69 40.73 27.03
C LEU A 233 31.51 41.82 28.09
N ILE A 234 31.71 41.49 29.37
CA ILE A 234 31.61 42.44 30.49
C ILE A 234 32.65 43.55 30.33
N ALA A 235 33.89 43.20 30.00
CA ALA A 235 34.96 44.17 29.80
C ALA A 235 34.67 45.11 28.61
N LEU A 236 34.13 44.59 27.51
CA LEU A 236 33.71 45.40 26.36
C LEU A 236 32.57 46.36 26.74
N CYS A 237 31.57 45.88 27.50
CA CYS A 237 30.47 46.69 28.02
C CYS A 237 30.96 47.76 29.01
N ALA A 238 31.95 47.45 29.85
CA ALA A 238 32.57 48.39 30.79
C ALA A 238 33.29 49.54 30.05
N MET A 239 33.96 49.24 28.93
CA MET A 239 34.56 50.27 28.07
C MET A 239 33.51 51.20 27.45
N ARG A 240 32.34 50.66 27.07
CA ARG A 240 31.23 51.44 26.50
C ARG A 240 30.47 52.27 27.53
N PHE A 241 30.33 51.78 28.77
CA PHE A 241 29.54 52.40 29.84
C PHE A 241 30.33 52.57 31.15
N PRO A 242 31.34 53.45 31.19
CA PRO A 242 32.26 53.57 32.32
C PRO A 242 31.61 53.99 33.65
N ARG A 243 30.38 54.53 33.65
CA ARG A 243 29.68 55.02 34.87
C ARG A 243 28.48 54.19 35.34
N ARG A 244 28.11 53.08 34.66
CA ARG A 244 26.84 52.38 34.95
C ARG A 244 26.96 51.08 35.73
N ILE A 245 28.16 50.49 35.85
CA ILE A 245 28.35 49.13 36.40
C ILE A 245 28.77 49.15 37.90
N LEU A 246 29.14 50.31 38.46
CA LEU A 246 29.51 50.47 39.88
C LEU A 246 28.37 51.08 40.73
N ARG A 247 27.19 50.48 40.69
CA ARG A 247 26.25 50.58 41.82
C ARG A 247 25.87 49.17 42.25
N PRO A 248 26.45 48.62 43.32
CA PRO A 248 25.71 47.62 44.08
C PRO A 248 24.43 48.33 44.56
N GLY A 249 23.29 47.71 44.29
CA GLY A 249 22.02 48.20 44.84
C GLY A 249 22.10 48.24 46.38
N PRO A 250 21.34 49.14 47.02
CA PRO A 250 21.22 49.16 48.47
C PRO A 250 20.69 47.84 49.03
#